data_AF-A0A1H8QV27-F1
#
_entry.id   AF-A0A1H8QV27-F1
#
_cell.length_a   1.000
_cell.length_b   1.000
_cell.length_c   1.000
_cell.angle_alpha   90.00
_cell.angle_beta   90.00
_cell.angle_gamma   90.00
#
_symmetry.space_group_name_H-M   'P 1'
#
loop_
_entity.id
_entity.type
_entity.pdbx_description
1 polymer ?
#
loop_
_entity_poly.entity_id
_entity_poly.type
_entity_poly.pdbx_seq_one_letter_code
_entity_poly.pdbx_strand_id
1 'polypeptide(L)' 'MTGMPADVDEEYQREHCDVCGDETPHDVTMEIQETHTDAPREENQKFAKSPCRVITCKRCGNESRTLQR' A
#
# COMPACT_ATOMS: atom_id res chain seq x y z
N MET A 1 -2.59 -10.35 33.17
CA MET A 1 -1.99 -9.21 32.46
C MET A 1 -1.65 -9.72 31.07
N THR A 2 -2.59 -9.58 30.13
CA THR A 2 -2.38 -10.05 28.76
C THR A 2 -1.37 -9.12 28.14
N GLY A 3 -0.14 -9.58 27.99
CA GLY A 3 0.88 -8.90 27.20
C GLY A 3 0.31 -8.75 25.79
N MET A 4 -0.09 -7.54 25.46
CA MET A 4 -0.20 -7.11 24.07
C MET A 4 1.15 -7.43 23.42
N PRO A 5 1.21 -8.03 22.23
CA PRO A 5 2.47 -8.13 21.52
C PRO A 5 2.97 -6.70 21.35
N ALA A 6 4.03 -6.37 22.09
CA ALA A 6 4.90 -5.30 21.71
C ALA A 6 5.36 -5.63 20.29
N ASP A 7 5.41 -4.61 19.44
CA ASP A 7 6.13 -4.69 18.18
C ASP A 7 5.38 -5.56 17.15
N VAL A 8 4.35 -5.00 16.51
CA VAL A 8 4.26 -5.25 15.07
C VAL A 8 5.54 -4.62 14.54
N ASP A 9 6.59 -5.42 14.37
CA ASP A 9 7.79 -5.00 13.67
C ASP A 9 7.28 -4.34 12.38
N GLU A 10 7.41 -3.01 12.29
CA GLU A 10 7.33 -2.29 11.03
C GLU A 10 8.54 -2.74 10.21
N GLU A 11 8.52 -4.01 9.79
CA GLU A 11 9.55 -4.65 9.00
C GLU A 11 9.45 -4.02 7.62
N TYR A 12 10.23 -2.98 7.41
CA TYR A 12 10.34 -2.34 6.11
C TYR A 12 10.81 -3.37 5.10
N GLN A 13 9.94 -3.70 4.15
CA GLN A 13 10.26 -4.64 3.09
C GLN A 13 11.35 -4.01 2.22
N ARG A 14 12.46 -4.72 2.03
CA ARG A 14 13.47 -4.28 1.07
C ARG A 14 13.00 -4.63 -0.33
N GLU A 15 12.74 -3.61 -1.11
CA GLU A 15 12.32 -3.71 -2.51
C GLU A 15 13.20 -2.78 -3.36
N HIS A 16 13.26 -3.03 -4.66
CA HIS A 16 13.97 -2.16 -5.59
C HIS A 16 13.22 -0.84 -5.74
N CYS A 17 13.95 0.28 -5.63
CA CYS A 17 13.41 1.61 -5.88
C CYS A 17 13.94 2.13 -7.21
N ASP A 18 13.05 2.37 -8.19
CA ASP A 18 13.43 2.91 -9.50
C ASP A 18 14.08 4.30 -9.42
N VAL A 19 13.78 5.08 -8.37
CA VAL A 19 14.35 6.42 -8.15
C VAL A 19 15.75 6.35 -7.54
N CYS A 20 16.00 5.41 -6.62
CA CYS A 20 17.32 5.23 -6.01
C CYS A 20 18.25 4.37 -6.86
N GLY A 21 17.71 3.50 -7.71
CA GLY A 21 18.47 2.53 -8.50
C GLY A 21 19.01 1.34 -7.69
N ASP A 22 18.51 1.12 -6.46
CA ASP A 22 19.01 0.11 -5.53
C ASP A 22 17.86 -0.50 -4.71
N GLU A 23 18.15 -1.60 -4.00
CA GLU A 23 17.26 -2.14 -2.96
C GLU A 23 17.24 -1.22 -1.73
N THR A 24 16.05 -0.76 -1.37
CA THR A 24 15.85 0.15 -0.23
C THR A 24 14.71 -0.33 0.66
N PRO A 25 14.72 0.01 1.96
CA PRO A 25 13.56 -0.22 2.82
C PRO A 25 12.34 0.56 2.29
N HIS A 26 11.24 -0.14 2.09
CA HIS A 26 9.94 0.41 1.72
C HIS A 26 8.92 0.13 2.82
N ASP A 27 8.10 1.13 3.07
CA ASP A 27 6.88 1.04 3.85
C ASP A 27 5.78 0.51 2.95
N VAL A 28 5.27 -0.68 3.24
CA VAL A 28 4.27 -1.33 2.41
C VAL A 28 2.99 -1.41 3.23
N THR A 29 1.97 -0.68 2.80
CA THR A 29 0.67 -0.66 3.43
C THR A 29 -0.43 -1.11 2.47
N MET A 30 -1.50 -1.66 3.04
CA MET A 30 -2.71 -1.97 2.28
C MET A 30 -3.79 -0.98 2.67
N GLU A 31 -4.25 -0.21 1.70
CA GLU A 31 -5.37 0.70 1.85
C GLU A 31 -6.56 0.20 1.06
N ILE A 32 -7.77 0.43 1.54
CA ILE A 32 -8.99 0.17 0.76
C ILE A 32 -9.31 1.47 0.03
N GLN A 33 -9.16 1.49 -1.29
CA GLN A 33 -9.52 2.63 -2.12
C GLN A 33 -10.80 2.35 -2.89
N GLU A 34 -11.58 3.40 -3.13
CA GLU A 34 -12.75 3.33 -3.99
C GLU A 34 -12.27 3.16 -5.45
N THR A 35 -12.67 2.07 -6.09
CA THR A 35 -12.25 1.75 -7.45
C THR A 35 -13.13 2.49 -8.45
N HIS A 36 -12.57 3.52 -9.11
CA HIS A 36 -13.24 4.26 -10.19
C HIS A 36 -13.14 3.57 -11.56
N THR A 37 -12.47 2.42 -11.66
CA THR A 37 -11.90 1.96 -12.95
C THR A 37 -12.78 1.00 -13.75
N ASP A 38 -13.79 0.36 -13.15
CA ASP A 38 -14.66 -0.57 -13.90
C ASP A 38 -16.08 -0.02 -14.02
N ALA A 39 -16.22 1.09 -14.75
CA ALA A 39 -17.49 1.70 -15.18
C ALA A 39 -18.71 1.32 -14.33
N PRO A 40 -18.73 1.60 -13.02
CA PRO A 40 -19.86 1.21 -12.21
C PRO A 40 -21.00 2.11 -12.63
N ARG A 41 -22.17 1.53 -12.91
CA ARG A 41 -23.43 2.29 -12.87
C ARG A 41 -23.38 3.17 -11.62
N GLU A 42 -23.79 4.43 -11.73
CA GLU A 42 -23.67 5.45 -10.67
C GLU A 42 -24.09 4.92 -9.27
N GLU A 43 -25.10 4.04 -9.26
CA GLU A 43 -25.62 3.33 -8.08
C GLU A 43 -24.61 2.42 -7.35
N ASN A 44 -23.67 1.81 -8.08
CA ASN A 44 -22.67 0.86 -7.57
C ASN A 44 -21.31 1.48 -7.21
N GLN A 45 -21.10 2.76 -7.52
CA GLN A 45 -19.81 3.45 -7.27
C GLN A 45 -19.46 3.47 -5.77
N LYS A 46 -20.46 3.60 -4.90
CA LYS A 46 -20.30 3.55 -3.44
C LYS A 46 -19.94 2.16 -2.87
N PHE A 47 -20.06 1.10 -3.68
CA PHE A 47 -19.76 -0.28 -3.28
C PHE A 47 -18.46 -0.81 -3.89
N ALA A 48 -17.88 -0.12 -4.88
CA ALA A 48 -16.62 -0.49 -5.51
C ALA A 48 -15.45 -0.13 -4.59
N LYS A 49 -15.07 -1.07 -3.72
CA LYS A 49 -13.91 -0.95 -2.83
C LYS A 49 -12.92 -2.05 -3.18
N SER A 50 -11.68 -1.69 -3.45
CA SER A 50 -10.63 -2.67 -3.74
C SER A 50 -9.38 -2.35 -2.93
N PRO A 51 -8.64 -3.39 -2.49
CA PRO A 51 -7.36 -3.19 -1.84
C PRO A 51 -6.36 -2.58 -2.83
N CYS A 52 -5.71 -1.51 -2.40
CA CYS A 52 -4.59 -0.87 -3.05
C CYS A 52 -3.34 -1.09 -2.20
N ARG A 53 -2.30 -1.65 -2.81
CA ARG A 53 -0.98 -1.72 -2.18
C ARG A 53 -0.30 -0.37 -2.37
N VAL A 54 0.03 0.30 -1.28
CA VAL A 54 0.79 1.55 -1.27
C VAL A 54 2.20 1.24 -0.78
N ILE A 55 3.20 1.68 -1.53
CA ILE A 55 4.61 1.38 -1.30
C ILE A 55 5.35 2.70 -1.25
N THR A 56 5.97 3.02 -0.11
CA THR A 56 6.71 4.26 0.09
C THR A 56 8.16 3.98 0.41
N CYS A 57 9.07 4.41 -0.46
CA CYS A 57 10.51 4.28 -0.23
C CYS A 57 10.92 5.12 0.98
N LYS A 58 11.45 4.49 2.04
CA LYS A 58 11.93 5.23 3.22
C LYS A 58 13.24 5.99 2.97
N ARG A 59 13.93 5.73 1.85
CA ARG A 59 15.18 6.41 1.48
C ARG A 59 14.96 7.72 0.71
N CYS A 60 14.14 7.69 -0.34
CA CYS A 60 13.86 8.88 -1.17
C CYS A 60 12.46 9.48 -0.99
N GLY A 61 11.54 8.76 -0.33
CA GLY A 61 10.15 9.20 -0.14
C GLY A 61 9.22 8.93 -1.33
N ASN A 62 9.69 8.26 -2.39
CA ASN A 62 8.84 7.95 -3.54
C ASN A 62 7.71 6.99 -3.16
N GLU A 63 6.47 7.38 -3.43
CA GLU A 63 5.27 6.58 -3.20
C GLU A 63 4.75 6.02 -4.53
N SER A 64 4.40 4.73 -4.53
CA SER A 64 3.72 4.09 -5.65
C SER A 64 2.49 3.34 -5.16
N ARG A 65 1.43 3.34 -5.98
CA ARG A 65 0.13 2.75 -5.64
C ARG A 65 -0.24 1.75 -6.71
N THR A 66 -0.49 0.51 -6.30
CA THR A 66 -0.86 -0.57 -7.20
C THR A 66 -2.16 -1.22 -6.71
N LEU A 67 -3.21 -1.09 -7.52
CA LEU A 67 -4.48 -1.79 -7.27
C LEU A 67 -4.26 -3.31 -7.35
N GLN A 68 -4.66 -4.00 -6.29
CA GLN A 68 -4.68 -5.46 -6.28
C GLN A 68 -6.01 -5.90 -6.90
N ARG A 69 -5.94 -6.52 -8.08
CA ARG A 69 -7.10 -7.04 -8.82
C ARG A 69 -7.15 -8.56 -8.73
#